data_AF-A0A2V7F5M4-F1
#
_entry.id   AF-A0A2V7F5M4-F1
#
_cell.length_a   1.000
_cell.length_b   1.000
_cell.length_c   1.000
_cell.angle_alpha   90.00
_cell.angle_beta   90.00
_cell.angle_gamma   90.00
#
_symmetry.space_group_name_H-M   'P 1'
#
loop_
_entity.id
_entity.type
_entity.pdbx_description
1 polymer ?
#
loop_
_entity_poly.entity_id
_entity_poly.type
_entity_poly.pdbx_seq_one_letter_code
_entity_poly.pdbx_strand_id
1 'polypeptide(L)'
;MADSDAEAERLYAEHCLYFFNRCLHVFPPFADPPGYRTMATVKYGALSQLTRARQKILENLTWKQLVDERFIIAGSPETVRQQLEECIKGLRIGHLFCLFHNGNMPDWKTRHSSKLFAEKVMPRLRDLWPDYKHDERWWIHPMDDRLRPEEQRPGAEKKHEEWPR
;
A
#
# COMPACT_ATOMS: atom_id res chain seq x y z
N MET A 1 6.71 0.14 10.09
CA MET A 1 6.80 -0.75 11.25
C MET A 1 8.17 -0.61 11.88
N ALA A 2 8.24 -0.64 13.21
CA ALA A 2 9.48 -0.66 14.00
C ALA A 2 9.33 -1.64 15.17
N ASP A 3 10.30 -1.73 16.08
CA ASP A 3 10.23 -2.67 17.20
C ASP A 3 9.17 -2.27 18.25
N SER A 4 8.81 -0.99 18.32
CA SER A 4 7.74 -0.46 19.18
C SER A 4 6.90 0.61 18.48
N ASP A 5 5.73 0.94 19.06
CA ASP A 5 4.83 1.97 18.53
C ASP A 5 5.48 3.37 18.56
N ALA A 6 6.15 3.70 19.66
CA ALA A 6 6.88 4.96 19.81
C ALA A 6 8.07 5.05 18.84
N GLU A 7 8.76 3.95 18.59
CA GLU A 7 9.83 3.93 17.61
C GLU A 7 9.30 4.08 16.18
N ALA A 8 8.14 3.49 15.87
CA ALA A 8 7.51 3.67 14.57
C ALA A 8 7.18 5.14 14.32
N GLU A 9 6.64 5.85 15.31
CA GLU A 9 6.44 7.31 15.21
C GLU A 9 7.76 8.03 14.95
N ARG A 10 8.78 7.79 15.77
CA ARG A 10 10.10 8.42 15.62
C ARG A 10 10.72 8.20 14.23
N LEU A 11 10.60 6.99 13.68
CA LEU A 11 11.21 6.64 12.41
C LEU A 11 10.42 7.15 11.20
N TYR A 12 9.08 7.16 11.27
CA TYR A 12 8.22 7.31 10.09
C TYR A 12 7.39 8.59 10.06
N ALA A 13 7.18 9.27 11.19
CA ALA A 13 6.28 10.43 11.26
C ALA A 13 6.66 11.54 10.29
N GLU A 14 7.94 11.93 10.25
CA GLU A 14 8.41 12.97 9.32
C GLU A 14 8.02 12.68 7.86
N HIS A 15 8.21 11.44 7.41
CA HIS A 15 7.98 11.03 6.02
C HIS A 15 6.49 10.98 5.67
N CYS A 16 5.67 10.43 6.57
CA CYS A 16 4.23 10.41 6.40
C CYS A 16 3.66 11.84 6.43
N LEU A 17 4.08 12.67 7.37
CA LEU A 17 3.64 14.07 7.47
C LEU A 17 4.08 14.88 6.26
N TYR A 18 5.30 14.66 5.74
CA TYR A 18 5.73 15.26 4.48
C TYR A 18 4.78 14.86 3.33
N PHE A 19 4.48 13.58 3.17
CA PHE A 19 3.57 13.14 2.11
C PHE A 19 2.16 13.73 2.24
N PHE A 20 1.51 13.54 3.39
CA PHE A 20 0.12 13.96 3.59
C PHE A 20 -0.02 15.49 3.62
N ASN A 21 0.86 16.20 4.32
CA ASN A 21 0.74 17.65 4.50
C ASN A 21 1.48 18.48 3.45
N ARG A 22 2.28 17.89 2.55
CA ARG A 22 3.01 18.64 1.50
C ARG A 22 2.72 18.14 0.09
N CYS A 23 2.65 16.83 -0.12
CA CYS A 23 2.50 16.28 -1.46
C CYS A 23 1.04 16.20 -1.94
N LEU A 24 0.05 16.16 -1.05
CA LEU A 24 -1.36 15.96 -1.40
C LEU A 24 -2.16 17.27 -1.60
N HIS A 25 -1.50 18.35 -2.02
CA HIS A 25 -2.16 19.61 -2.36
C HIS A 25 -2.68 19.60 -3.81
N VAL A 26 -3.80 18.92 -4.03
CA VAL A 26 -4.48 18.90 -5.32
C VAL A 26 -5.57 19.96 -5.34
N PHE A 27 -5.55 20.84 -6.35
CA PHE A 27 -6.65 21.77 -6.59
C PHE A 27 -7.95 20.97 -6.81
N PRO A 28 -9.03 21.18 -6.03
CA PRO A 28 -10.17 20.25 -6.04
C PRO A 28 -10.76 19.94 -7.43
N PRO A 29 -10.85 20.90 -8.37
CA PRO A 29 -11.25 20.62 -9.75
C PRO A 29 -10.36 19.63 -10.54
N PHE A 30 -9.14 19.35 -10.07
CA PHE A 30 -8.22 18.35 -10.63
C PHE A 30 -8.15 17.06 -9.79
N ALA A 31 -8.89 16.95 -8.69
CA ALA A 31 -8.90 15.74 -7.88
C ALA A 31 -9.56 14.55 -8.62
N ASP A 32 -10.48 14.84 -9.53
CA ASP A 32 -11.14 13.84 -10.37
C ASP A 32 -10.65 13.93 -11.83
N PRO A 33 -10.36 12.79 -12.48
CA PRO A 33 -9.99 12.80 -13.89
C PRO A 33 -11.19 13.25 -14.76
N PRO A 34 -10.98 14.14 -15.74
CA PRO A 34 -12.06 14.63 -16.59
C PRO A 34 -12.68 13.48 -17.41
N GLY A 35 -14.01 13.53 -17.59
CA GLY A 35 -14.74 12.63 -18.49
C GLY A 35 -15.16 11.27 -17.93
N TYR A 36 -14.73 10.88 -16.72
CA TYR A 36 -15.05 9.55 -16.15
C TYR A 36 -16.43 9.45 -15.47
N ARG A 37 -17.09 10.58 -15.20
CA ARG A 37 -18.39 10.60 -14.51
C ARG A 37 -19.40 11.50 -15.21
N THR A 38 -20.65 11.05 -15.23
CA THR A 38 -21.78 11.89 -15.64
C THR A 38 -22.09 12.93 -14.57
N MET A 39 -22.69 14.06 -14.96
CA MET A 39 -23.13 15.10 -14.01
C MET A 39 -24.07 14.55 -12.93
N ALA A 40 -24.90 13.55 -13.26
CA ALA A 40 -25.77 12.89 -12.30
C ALA A 40 -24.98 12.14 -11.22
N THR A 41 -23.92 11.42 -11.61
CA THR A 41 -23.05 10.68 -10.67
C THR A 41 -22.31 11.60 -9.71
N VAL A 42 -21.81 12.73 -10.22
CA VAL A 42 -21.13 13.75 -9.40
C VAL A 42 -22.08 14.33 -8.36
N LYS A 43 -23.31 14.69 -8.77
CA LYS A 43 -24.34 15.20 -7.86
C LYS A 43 -24.77 14.18 -6.80
N TYR A 44 -24.81 12.89 -7.13
CA TYR A 44 -25.28 11.86 -6.21
C TYR A 44 -24.21 11.39 -5.21
N GLY A 45 -22.95 11.26 -5.66
CA GLY A 45 -21.89 10.60 -4.87
C GLY A 45 -20.77 11.50 -4.37
N ALA A 46 -20.36 12.52 -5.15
CA ALA A 46 -19.14 13.28 -4.88
C ALA A 46 -19.35 14.51 -3.99
N LEU A 47 -20.57 15.08 -3.95
CA LEU A 47 -20.85 16.30 -3.20
C LEU A 47 -20.51 16.20 -1.71
N SER A 48 -20.73 15.04 -1.08
CA SER A 48 -20.42 14.85 0.33
C SER A 48 -18.91 14.83 0.62
N GLN A 49 -18.08 14.40 -0.34
CA GLN A 49 -16.63 14.37 -0.24
C GLN A 49 -16.00 15.73 -0.57
N LEU A 50 -16.67 16.53 -1.41
CA LEU A 50 -16.24 17.87 -1.82
C LEU A 50 -16.59 18.98 -0.82
N THR A 51 -17.09 18.64 0.38
CA THR A 51 -17.37 19.65 1.40
C THR A 51 -16.07 20.32 1.87
N ARG A 52 -16.07 21.65 2.01
CA ARG A 52 -14.92 22.39 2.57
C ARG A 52 -14.48 21.85 3.94
N ALA A 53 -15.40 21.32 4.73
CA ALA A 53 -15.10 20.69 6.01
C ALA A 53 -14.19 19.46 5.85
N ARG A 54 -14.49 18.56 4.89
CA ARG A 54 -13.65 17.38 4.62
C ARG A 54 -12.36 17.73 3.90
N GLN A 55 -12.35 18.76 3.06
CA GLN A 55 -11.11 19.25 2.44
C GLN A 55 -10.13 19.80 3.49
N LYS A 56 -10.64 20.48 4.53
CA LYS A 56 -9.81 20.97 5.64
C LYS A 56 -9.28 19.88 6.57
N ILE A 57 -9.93 18.72 6.66
CA ILE A 57 -9.42 17.59 7.48
C ILE A 57 -8.06 17.12 6.94
N LEU A 58 -7.85 17.24 5.63
CA LEU A 58 -6.59 16.84 5.00
C LEU A 58 -5.48 17.90 5.15
N GLU A 59 -5.76 19.04 5.77
CA GLU A 59 -4.79 20.09 6.03
C GLU A 59 -4.20 19.94 7.45
N ASN A 60 -2.87 19.86 7.56
CA ASN A 60 -2.13 19.81 8.84
C ASN A 60 -2.45 18.59 9.73
N LEU A 61 -2.57 17.41 9.13
CA LEU A 61 -2.73 16.14 9.83
C LEU A 61 -1.57 15.89 10.80
N THR A 62 -1.88 15.40 11.99
CA THR A 62 -0.89 14.92 12.97
C THR A 62 -0.65 13.42 12.83
N TRP A 63 0.48 12.92 13.33
CA TRP A 63 0.78 11.48 13.34
C TRP A 63 -0.33 10.67 14.02
N LYS A 64 -0.79 11.14 15.19
CA LYS A 64 -1.88 10.51 15.94
C LYS A 64 -3.15 10.39 15.10
N GLN A 65 -3.54 11.45 14.39
CA GLN A 65 -4.70 11.39 13.49
C GLN A 65 -4.51 10.40 12.34
N LEU A 66 -3.31 10.35 11.73
CA LEU A 66 -3.03 9.40 10.66
C LEU A 66 -3.20 7.94 11.11
N VAL A 67 -2.79 7.63 12.35
CA VAL A 67 -2.92 6.28 12.92
C VAL A 67 -4.35 6.00 13.38
N ASP A 68 -4.96 6.90 14.15
CA ASP A 68 -6.29 6.71 14.73
C ASP A 68 -7.40 6.63 13.67
N GLU A 69 -7.32 7.49 12.65
CA GLU A 69 -8.27 7.50 11.53
C GLU A 69 -7.91 6.45 10.46
N ARG A 70 -6.89 5.61 10.71
CA ARG A 70 -6.45 4.50 9.86
C ARG A 70 -6.03 4.92 8.44
N PHE A 71 -5.56 6.16 8.26
CA PHE A 71 -4.88 6.57 7.02
C PHE A 71 -3.57 5.78 6.82
N ILE A 72 -2.90 5.45 7.92
CA ILE A 72 -1.75 4.56 7.94
C ILE A 72 -1.95 3.51 9.05
N ILE A 73 -1.33 2.35 8.87
CA ILE A 73 -1.18 1.34 9.92
C ILE A 73 0.30 1.32 10.30
N ALA A 74 0.63 1.85 11.47
CA ALA A 74 2.00 1.99 11.95
C ALA A 74 2.12 1.58 13.41
N GLY A 75 3.23 0.93 13.76
CA GLY A 75 3.52 0.50 15.11
C GLY A 75 4.53 -0.65 15.16
N SER A 76 4.53 -1.34 16.30
CA SER A 76 5.17 -2.62 16.54
C SER A 76 4.57 -3.73 15.65
N PRO A 77 5.25 -4.87 15.48
CA PRO A 77 4.70 -5.98 14.72
C PRO A 77 3.36 -6.48 15.27
N GLU A 78 3.18 -6.45 16.59
CA GLU A 78 1.94 -6.90 17.22
C GLU A 78 0.79 -5.93 16.96
N THR A 79 1.02 -4.63 17.14
CA THR A 79 0.03 -3.58 16.83
C THR A 79 -0.41 -3.66 15.37
N VAL A 80 0.54 -3.78 14.44
CA VAL A 80 0.23 -3.87 13.01
C VAL A 80 -0.49 -5.18 12.65
N ARG A 81 -0.11 -6.30 13.26
CA ARG A 81 -0.79 -7.60 13.08
C ARG A 81 -2.25 -7.52 13.51
N GLN A 82 -2.53 -6.99 14.71
CA GLN A 82 -3.90 -6.88 15.24
C GLN A 82 -4.76 -5.98 14.36
N GLN A 83 -4.24 -4.80 14.00
CA GLN A 83 -4.97 -3.85 13.16
C GLN A 83 -5.28 -4.40 11.77
N LEU A 84 -4.33 -5.13 11.16
CA LEU A 84 -4.54 -5.77 9.87
C LEU A 84 -5.50 -6.95 9.97
N GLU A 85 -5.40 -7.78 11.01
CA GLU A 85 -6.32 -8.90 11.22
C GLU A 85 -7.77 -8.40 11.38
N GLU A 86 -7.98 -7.35 12.16
CA GLU A 86 -9.28 -6.68 12.30
C GLU A 86 -9.81 -6.20 10.95
N CYS A 87 -8.99 -5.48 10.18
CA CYS A 87 -9.35 -4.95 8.87
C CYS A 87 -9.67 -6.07 7.87
N ILE A 88 -8.81 -7.09 7.79
CA ILE A 88 -8.97 -8.23 6.87
C ILE A 88 -10.27 -8.97 7.17
N LYS A 89 -10.55 -9.27 8.44
CA LYS A 89 -11.77 -9.98 8.84
C LYS A 89 -13.02 -9.12 8.66
N GLY A 90 -12.97 -7.85 9.07
CA GLY A 90 -14.10 -6.92 9.02
C GLY A 90 -14.55 -6.59 7.60
N LEU A 91 -13.60 -6.42 6.68
CA LEU A 91 -13.88 -6.09 5.27
C LEU A 91 -13.86 -7.32 4.35
N ARG A 92 -13.58 -8.51 4.88
CA ARG A 92 -13.40 -9.77 4.12
C ARG A 92 -12.39 -9.64 2.98
N ILE A 93 -11.20 -9.13 3.30
CA ILE A 93 -10.14 -8.89 2.31
C ILE A 93 -9.46 -10.21 1.93
N GLY A 94 -9.40 -10.50 0.62
CA GLY A 94 -8.63 -11.63 0.08
C GLY A 94 -7.19 -11.27 -0.32
N HIS A 95 -6.99 -10.06 -0.88
CA HIS A 95 -5.67 -9.57 -1.31
C HIS A 95 -5.37 -8.22 -0.67
N LEU A 96 -4.20 -8.11 -0.04
CA LEU A 96 -3.71 -6.88 0.57
C LEU A 96 -2.52 -6.34 -0.22
N PHE A 97 -2.65 -5.14 -0.78
CA PHE A 97 -1.56 -4.42 -1.42
C PHE A 97 -0.90 -3.47 -0.41
N CYS A 98 0.35 -3.78 -0.03
CA CYS A 98 1.06 -3.02 1.00
C CYS A 98 2.02 -2.00 0.39
N LEU A 99 1.89 -0.74 0.82
CA LEU A 99 2.83 0.34 0.49
C LEU A 99 3.75 0.61 1.68
N PHE A 100 5.03 0.23 1.56
CA PHE A 100 6.04 0.39 2.63
C PHE A 100 6.86 1.67 2.55
N HIS A 101 6.86 2.33 1.39
CA HIS A 101 7.55 3.59 1.16
C HIS A 101 6.54 4.74 1.12
N ASN A 102 6.87 5.86 1.75
CA ASN A 102 5.99 7.01 1.81
C ASN A 102 6.82 8.30 1.83
N GLY A 103 6.37 9.34 1.12
CA GLY A 103 7.04 10.64 1.10
C GLY A 103 8.51 10.57 0.69
N ASN A 104 9.37 11.21 1.47
CA ASN A 104 10.82 11.30 1.29
C ASN A 104 11.59 10.21 2.07
N MET A 105 10.97 9.05 2.33
CA MET A 105 11.58 7.99 3.12
C MET A 105 12.85 7.41 2.45
N PRO A 106 14.00 7.31 3.14
CA PRO A 106 15.18 6.66 2.59
C PRO A 106 14.96 5.15 2.44
N ASP A 107 15.61 4.54 1.45
CA ASP A 107 15.51 3.11 1.13
C ASP A 107 15.61 2.19 2.36
N TRP A 108 16.58 2.43 3.24
CA TRP A 108 16.81 1.57 4.40
C TRP A 108 15.60 1.50 5.35
N LYS A 109 14.81 2.57 5.48
CA LYS A 109 13.60 2.59 6.32
C LYS A 109 12.48 1.75 5.71
N THR A 110 12.34 1.79 4.38
CA THR A 110 11.41 0.94 3.64
C THR A 110 11.79 -0.53 3.73
N ARG A 111 13.08 -0.85 3.54
CA ARG A 111 13.61 -2.22 3.69
C ARG A 111 13.45 -2.74 5.11
N HIS A 112 13.70 -1.90 6.11
CA HIS A 112 13.48 -2.25 7.52
C HIS A 112 12.00 -2.61 7.79
N SER A 113 11.07 -1.74 7.40
CA SER A 113 9.62 -1.95 7.59
C SER A 113 9.11 -3.20 6.87
N SER A 114 9.49 -3.38 5.60
CA SER A 114 9.07 -4.52 4.79
C SER A 114 9.66 -5.85 5.28
N LYS A 115 10.92 -5.85 5.75
CA LYS A 115 11.53 -7.03 6.38
C LYS A 115 10.78 -7.44 7.65
N LEU A 116 10.54 -6.50 8.58
CA LEU A 116 9.81 -6.79 9.81
C LEU A 116 8.39 -7.31 9.50
N PHE A 117 7.71 -6.71 8.53
CA PHE A 117 6.40 -7.19 8.10
C PHE A 117 6.45 -8.62 7.57
N ALA A 118 7.38 -8.91 6.65
CA ALA A 118 7.53 -10.23 6.04
C ALA A 118 7.87 -11.32 7.06
N GLU A 119 8.70 -11.00 8.07
CA GLU A 119 9.15 -11.97 9.07
C GLU A 119 8.18 -12.14 10.24
N LYS A 120 7.52 -11.07 10.69
CA LYS A 120 6.78 -11.06 11.97
C LYS A 120 5.26 -11.01 11.81
N VAL A 121 4.76 -10.42 10.74
CA VAL A 121 3.32 -10.15 10.57
C VAL A 121 2.71 -11.03 9.49
N MET A 122 3.29 -11.00 8.29
CA MET A 122 2.77 -11.72 7.11
C MET A 122 2.50 -13.21 7.39
N PRO A 123 3.38 -13.98 8.08
CA PRO A 123 3.12 -15.40 8.33
C PRO A 123 1.89 -15.66 9.22
N ARG A 124 1.53 -14.70 10.09
CA ARG A 124 0.35 -14.80 10.97
C ARG A 124 -0.96 -14.48 10.24
N LEU A 125 -0.89 -13.75 9.12
CA LEU A 125 -2.07 -13.28 8.38
C LEU A 125 -2.40 -14.14 7.14
N ARG A 126 -1.43 -14.88 6.58
CA ARG A 126 -1.64 -15.65 5.33
C ARG A 126 -2.72 -16.72 5.44
N ASP A 127 -2.86 -17.35 6.60
CA ASP A 127 -3.79 -18.48 6.79
C ASP A 127 -5.14 -18.05 7.40
N LEU A 128 -5.50 -16.77 7.34
CA LEU A 128 -6.79 -16.28 7.87
C LEU A 128 -8.02 -16.82 7.13
N TRP A 129 -7.86 -17.22 5.87
CA TRP A 129 -8.91 -17.74 5.00
C TRP A 129 -8.52 -19.12 4.43
N PRO A 130 -8.52 -20.19 5.25
CA PRO A 130 -8.00 -21.50 4.84
C PRO A 130 -8.75 -22.10 3.64
N ASP A 131 -10.06 -21.87 3.54
CA ASP A 131 -10.89 -22.36 2.44
C ASP A 131 -10.52 -21.72 1.08
N TYR A 132 -9.83 -20.58 1.10
CA TYR A 132 -9.44 -19.82 -0.08
C TYR A 132 -7.93 -19.85 -0.34
N LYS A 133 -7.19 -20.74 0.33
CA LYS A 133 -5.71 -20.79 0.29
C LYS A 133 -5.13 -20.92 -1.13
N HIS A 134 -5.85 -21.61 -2.02
CA HIS A 134 -5.45 -21.85 -3.40
C HIS A 134 -6.38 -21.16 -4.41
N ASP A 135 -7.13 -20.15 -3.95
CA ASP A 135 -8.02 -19.39 -4.81
C ASP A 135 -7.24 -18.33 -5.60
N GLU A 136 -6.87 -18.69 -6.84
CA GLU A 136 -6.14 -17.82 -7.76
C GLU A 136 -7.05 -17.07 -8.74
N ARG A 137 -8.39 -17.18 -8.60
CA ARG A 137 -9.36 -16.66 -9.60
C ARG A 137 -9.19 -15.17 -9.91
N TRP A 138 -8.72 -14.39 -8.93
CA TRP A 138 -8.57 -12.94 -9.03
C TRP A 138 -7.11 -12.49 -9.05
N TRP A 139 -6.17 -13.44 -8.99
CA TRP A 139 -4.76 -13.13 -9.02
C TRP A 139 -4.30 -12.85 -10.45
N ILE A 140 -3.36 -11.92 -10.60
CA ILE A 140 -2.78 -11.61 -11.91
C ILE A 140 -1.83 -12.73 -12.33
N HIS A 141 -2.05 -13.28 -13.51
CA HIS A 141 -1.11 -14.22 -14.14
C HIS A 141 -0.28 -13.47 -15.18
N PRO A 142 1.02 -13.81 -15.33
CA PRO A 142 1.80 -13.34 -16.47
C PRO A 142 1.08 -13.69 -17.78
N MET A 143 1.16 -12.79 -18.76
CA MET A 143 0.74 -13.12 -20.13
C MET A 143 1.62 -14.25 -20.67
N ASP A 144 1.06 -15.13 -21.50
CA ASP A 144 1.81 -16.23 -22.13
C ASP A 144 3.03 -15.69 -22.92
N ASP A 145 2.84 -14.55 -23.59
CA ASP A 145 3.88 -13.85 -24.38
C ASP A 145 4.61 -12.74 -23.58
N ARG A 146 4.67 -12.85 -22.25
CA ARG A 146 5.40 -11.87 -21.42
C ARG A 146 6.85 -11.76 -21.89
N LEU A 147 7.26 -10.57 -22.29
CA LEU A 147 8.66 -10.26 -22.58
C LEU A 147 9.53 -10.60 -21.36
N ARG A 148 10.69 -11.22 -21.58
CA ARG A 148 11.66 -11.57 -20.53
C ARG A 148 12.97 -10.77 -20.70
N PRO A 149 12.98 -9.44 -20.45
CA PRO A 149 14.20 -8.63 -20.53
C PRO A 149 15.38 -9.17 -19.70
N GLU A 150 15.08 -9.89 -18.61
CA GLU A 150 16.06 -10.58 -17.77
C GLU A 150 16.93 -11.61 -18.52
N GLU A 151 16.41 -12.18 -19.62
CA GLU A 151 17.13 -13.10 -20.51
C GLU A 151 17.94 -12.36 -21.58
N GLN A 152 17.56 -11.12 -21.89
CA GLN A 152 18.15 -10.33 -22.98
C GLN A 152 19.15 -9.26 -22.49
N ARG A 153 19.28 -9.06 -21.18
CA ARG A 153 20.23 -8.09 -20.61
C ARG A 153 21.69 -8.49 -20.91
N PRO A 154 22.59 -7.52 -21.14
CA PRO A 154 24.02 -7.80 -21.27
C PRO A 154 24.55 -8.56 -20.03
N GLY A 155 25.16 -9.73 -20.23
CA GLY A 155 25.67 -10.59 -19.16
C GLY A 155 24.68 -11.62 -18.60
N ALA A 156 23.48 -11.77 -19.17
CA ALA A 156 22.62 -12.91 -18.86
C ALA A 156 23.27 -14.23 -19.29
N GLU A 157 23.23 -15.26 -18.43
CA GLU A 157 23.58 -16.62 -18.81
C GLU A 157 22.65 -17.08 -19.93
N LYS A 158 23.19 -17.25 -21.13
CA LYS A 158 22.47 -17.92 -22.22
C LYS A 158 22.48 -19.40 -21.88
N LYS A 159 21.31 -20.04 -21.82
CA LYS A 159 21.23 -21.50 -21.82
C LYS A 159 22.04 -21.98 -23.03
N HIS A 160 23.05 -22.81 -22.80
CA HIS A 160 23.85 -23.38 -23.87
C HIS A 160 22.93 -24.13 -24.83
N GLU A 161 22.90 -23.71 -26.09
CA GLU A 161 22.27 -24.48 -27.16
C GLU A 161 23.14 -25.72 -27.36
N GLU A 162 22.60 -26.89 -27.00
CA GLU A 162 23.21 -28.16 -27.39
C GLU A 162 23.07 -28.28 -28.91
N TRP A 163 24.17 -28.05 -29.62
CA TRP A 163 24.25 -28.36 -31.05
C TRP A 163 24.18 -29.89 -31.22
N PRO A 164 23.25 -30.41 -32.04
CA PRO A 164 23.28 -31.83 -32.40
C PRO A 164 24.58 -32.12 -33.15
N ARG A 165 25.28 -33.20 -32.74
CA ARG A 165 26.50 -33.69 -33.40
C ARG A 165 26.18 -34.38 -34.72
#